data_AF-A0A5N9E4P7-F1
#
_entry.id   AF-A0A5N9E4P7-F1
#
_cell.length_a   1.000
_cell.length_b   1.000
_cell.length_c   1.000
_cell.angle_alpha   90.00
_cell.angle_beta   90.00
_cell.angle_gamma   90.00
#
_symmetry.space_group_name_H-M   'P 1'
#
loop_
_entity.id
_entity.type
_entity.pdbx_description
1 polymer ?
#
loop_
_entity_poly.entity_id
_entity_poly.type
_entity_poly.pdbx_seq_one_letter_code
_entity_poly.pdbx_strand_id
1 'polypeptide(L)' 'MLERFLVPKEDQVLIDSESMTAATKEIFMKMGLSEDDSQLSAEVLMVSDLRGCESHGVSNMLPIYVERYAEGSRDLGI' A
#
# COMPACT_ATOMS: atom_id res chain seq x y z
N MET A 1 -2.02 -12.12 15.95
CA MET A 1 -2.62 -12.81 14.78
C MET A 1 -2.55 -14.32 15.05
N LEU A 2 -3.61 -15.10 14.78
CA LEU A 2 -3.53 -16.56 14.94
C LEU A 2 -2.61 -17.14 13.85
N GLU A 3 -1.86 -18.22 14.15
CA GLU A 3 -0.90 -18.82 13.20
C GLU A 3 -1.53 -19.20 11.86
N ARG A 4 -2.80 -19.61 11.85
CA ARG A 4 -3.55 -19.95 10.63
C ARG A 4 -3.72 -18.76 9.65
N PHE A 5 -3.57 -17.54 10.12
CA PHE A 5 -3.66 -16.34 9.28
C PHE A 5 -2.30 -15.86 8.75
N LEU A 6 -1.20 -16.46 9.19
CA LEU A 6 0.11 -16.16 8.63
C LEU A 6 0.24 -16.82 7.26
N VAL A 7 0.82 -16.10 6.31
CA VAL A 7 1.19 -16.64 5.00
C VAL A 7 2.23 -17.76 5.18
N PRO A 8 2.04 -18.96 4.60
CA PRO A 8 3.04 -20.03 4.61
C PRO A 8 4.40 -19.53 4.10
N LYS A 9 5.51 -20.02 4.67
CA LYS A 9 6.86 -19.50 4.34
C LYS A 9 7.22 -19.67 2.87
N GLU A 10 6.77 -20.75 2.27
CA GLU A 10 6.94 -21.05 0.85
C GLU A 10 6.22 -20.06 -0.08
N ASP A 11 5.18 -19.39 0.42
CA ASP A 11 4.37 -18.42 -0.32
C ASP A 11 4.77 -16.97 0.00
N GLN A 12 5.70 -16.75 0.94
CA GLN A 12 6.14 -15.41 1.32
C GLN A 12 7.09 -14.82 0.28
N VAL A 13 6.77 -13.62 -0.18
CA VAL A 13 7.66 -12.78 -0.98
C VAL A 13 8.16 -11.64 -0.11
N LEU A 14 9.46 -11.63 0.19
CA LEU A 14 10.08 -10.57 0.98
C LEU A 14 10.65 -9.50 0.06
N ILE A 15 10.29 -8.24 0.32
CA ILE A 15 10.67 -7.09 -0.46
C ILE A 15 11.31 -6.07 0.48
N ASP A 16 12.38 -5.43 0.03
CA ASP A 16 12.99 -4.32 0.75
C ASP A 16 12.00 -3.15 0.91
N SER A 17 11.93 -2.60 2.12
CA SER A 17 10.92 -1.59 2.45
C SER A 17 11.13 -0.29 1.71
N GLU A 18 12.38 0.13 1.47
CA GLU A 18 12.66 1.38 0.73
C GLU A 18 12.24 1.23 -0.72
N SER A 19 12.53 0.08 -1.32
CA SER A 19 12.14 -0.27 -2.69
C SER A 19 10.61 -0.29 -2.85
N MET A 20 9.88 -0.89 -1.91
CA MET A 20 8.42 -0.90 -1.92
C MET A 20 7.82 0.50 -1.71
N THR A 21 8.43 1.30 -0.84
CA THR A 21 8.02 2.69 -0.61
C THR A 21 8.15 3.51 -1.88
N ALA A 22 9.30 3.42 -2.56
CA ALA A 22 9.57 4.13 -3.80
C ALA A 22 8.57 3.73 -4.90
N ALA A 23 8.33 2.43 -5.11
CA ALA A 23 7.37 1.95 -6.09
C ALA A 23 5.93 2.42 -5.78
N THR A 24 5.52 2.36 -4.51
CA THR A 24 4.18 2.79 -4.08
C THR A 24 4.01 4.31 -4.27
N LYS A 25 5.02 5.11 -3.93
CA LYS A 25 5.05 6.55 -4.18
C LYS A 25 4.87 6.86 -5.66
N GLU A 26 5.63 6.20 -6.53
CA GLU A 26 5.54 6.41 -7.98
C GLU A 26 4.14 6.12 -8.53
N ILE A 27 3.49 5.06 -8.01
CA ILE A 27 2.11 4.73 -8.38
C ILE A 27 1.14 5.86 -7.99
N PHE A 28 1.23 6.38 -6.76
CA PHE A 28 0.40 7.51 -6.33
C PHE A 28 0.67 8.79 -7.14
N MET A 29 1.92 9.07 -7.48
CA MET A 29 2.27 10.19 -8.36
C MET A 29 1.64 10.04 -9.74
N LYS A 30 1.61 8.81 -10.29
CA LYS A 30 0.92 8.53 -11.57
C LYS A 30 -0.59 8.72 -11.48
N MET A 31 -1.19 8.58 -10.30
CA MET A 31 -2.61 8.88 -10.07
C MET A 31 -2.88 10.39 -9.94
N GLY A 32 -1.85 11.23 -9.95
CA GLY A 32 -1.97 12.69 -9.97
C GLY A 32 -1.83 13.37 -8.61
N LEU A 33 -1.38 12.65 -7.58
CA LEU A 33 -1.05 13.24 -6.28
C LEU A 33 0.21 14.11 -6.37
N SER A 34 0.33 15.06 -5.44
CA SER A 34 1.58 15.78 -5.23
C SER A 34 2.69 14.83 -4.77
N GLU A 35 3.95 15.24 -4.89
CA GLU A 35 5.06 14.42 -4.40
C GLU A 35 4.95 14.16 -2.89
N ASP A 36 4.60 15.18 -2.11
CA ASP A 36 4.45 15.09 -0.65
C ASP A 36 3.30 14.15 -0.26
N ASP A 37 2.14 14.27 -0.92
CA ASP A 37 0.98 13.39 -0.64
C ASP A 37 1.25 11.95 -1.06
N SER A 38 1.99 11.76 -2.16
CA SER A 38 2.39 10.43 -2.63
C SER A 38 3.35 9.75 -1.66
N GLN A 39 4.31 10.51 -1.13
CA GLN A 39 5.25 10.03 -0.12
C GLN A 39 4.51 9.64 1.16
N LEU A 40 3.64 10.52 1.67
CA LEU A 40 2.87 10.26 2.88
C LEU A 40 1.96 9.03 2.71
N SER A 41 1.27 8.92 1.58
CA SER A 41 0.37 7.79 1.30
C SER A 41 1.13 6.46 1.23
N ALA A 42 2.32 6.46 0.61
CA ALA A 42 3.18 5.27 0.60
C ALA A 42 3.64 4.89 2.01
N GLU A 43 4.10 5.87 2.81
CA GLU A 43 4.56 5.62 4.19
C GLU A 43 3.46 5.04 5.09
N VAL A 44 2.21 5.50 4.95
CA VAL A 44 1.07 4.96 5.71
C VAL A 44 0.86 3.47 5.42
N LEU A 45 0.92 3.06 4.15
CA LEU A 45 0.80 1.66 3.76
C LEU A 45 1.99 0.83 4.26
N MET A 46 3.20 1.37 4.14
CA MET A 46 4.42 0.70 4.60
C MET A 46 4.45 0.50 6.12
N VAL A 47 3.98 1.48 6.90
CA VAL A 47 3.85 1.33 8.35
C VAL A 47 2.88 0.21 8.71
N SER A 48 1.80 0.03 7.94
CA SER A 48 0.87 -1.08 8.13
C SER A 48 1.55 -2.43 7.86
N ASP A 49 2.29 -2.56 6.75
CA ASP A 49 3.03 -3.79 6.43
C ASP A 49 4.10 -4.11 7.49
N LEU A 50 4.92 -3.13 7.87
CA LEU A 50 5.99 -3.32 8.85
C LEU A 50 5.50 -3.66 10.26
N ARG A 51 4.25 -3.31 10.58
CA ARG A 51 3.59 -3.68 11.85
C ARG A 51 2.83 -5.01 11.77
N GLY A 52 2.81 -5.66 10.61
CA GLY A 52 2.04 -6.89 10.39
C GLY A 52 0.52 -6.66 10.30
N CYS A 53 0.09 -5.43 10.00
CA CYS A 53 -1.30 -5.07 9.72
C CYS A 53 -1.61 -5.25 8.23
N GLU A 54 -1.41 -6.46 7.72
CA GLU A 54 -1.40 -6.78 6.28
C GLU A 54 -2.69 -6.35 5.56
N SER A 55 -3.85 -6.39 6.23
CA SER A 55 -5.13 -5.98 5.64
C SER A 55 -5.19 -4.50 5.23
N HIS A 56 -4.30 -3.67 5.77
CA HIS A 56 -4.19 -2.23 5.47
C HIS A 56 -2.84 -1.87 4.82
N GLY A 57 -2.06 -2.87 4.43
CA GLY A 57 -0.76 -2.71 3.77
C GLY A 57 -0.87 -2.53 2.26
N VAL A 58 0.29 -2.49 1.60
CA VAL A 58 0.40 -2.21 0.16
C VAL A 58 -0.37 -3.24 -0.66
N SER A 59 -0.18 -4.54 -0.41
CA SER A 59 -0.77 -5.60 -1.24
C SER A 59 -2.29 -5.64 -1.21
N ASN A 60 -2.92 -5.17 -0.13
CA ASN A 60 -4.38 -5.17 0.02
C ASN A 60 -5.01 -3.83 -0.38
N MET A 61 -4.45 -2.70 0.06
CA MET A 61 -5.10 -1.41 -0.09
C MET A 61 -4.68 -0.65 -1.36
N LEU A 62 -3.44 -0.82 -1.84
CA LEU A 62 -2.98 -0.07 -3.02
C LEU A 62 -3.84 -0.34 -4.28
N PRO A 63 -4.22 -1.59 -4.62
CA PRO A 63 -5.08 -1.84 -5.78
C PRO A 63 -6.43 -1.12 -5.69
N ILE A 64 -7.03 -1.09 -4.49
CA ILE A 64 -8.30 -0.42 -4.23
C ILE A 64 -8.16 1.10 -4.43
N TYR A 65 -7.06 1.69 -3.95
CA TYR A 65 -6.82 3.11 -4.15
C TYR A 65 -6.59 3.45 -5.63
N VAL A 66 -5.82 2.65 -6.35
CA VAL A 66 -5.60 2.85 -7.80
C VAL A 66 -6.93 2.81 -8.56
N GLU A 67 -7.80 1.85 -8.26
CA GLU A 67 -9.14 1.77 -8.85
C GLU A 67 -9.97 3.03 -8.54
N ARG A 68 -10.03 3.46 -7.28
CA ARG A 68 -10.79 4.65 -6.86
C ARG A 68 -10.28 5.94 -7.51
N TYR A 69 -8.96 6.10 -7.64
CA TYR A 69 -8.38 7.23 -8.35
C TYR A 69 -8.69 7.19 -9.86
N ALA A 70 -8.66 6.00 -10.46
CA ALA A 70 -8.98 5.82 -11.88
C ALA A 70 -10.46 6.12 -12.21
N GLU A 71 -11.38 5.80 -11.30
CA GLU A 71 -12.82 6.09 -11.43
C GLU A 71 -13.15 7.59 -11.26
N GLY A 72 -12.17 8.41 -10.88
CA GLY A 72 -12.37 9.84 -10.62
C GLY A 72 -13.19 10.11 -9.35
N SER A 73 -13.36 9.10 -8.48
CA SER A 73 -14.01 9.28 -7.19
C SER A 73 -13.14 10.15 -6.30
N ARG A 74 -13.44 11.45 -6.27
CA ARG A 74 -12.86 12.39 -5.29
C ARG A 74 -13.42 12.21 -3.88
N ASP A 75 -14.45 11.37 -3.74
CA ASP A 75 -14.95 10.98 -2.43
C ASP A 75 -14.19 9.73 -1.98
N LEU A 76 -13.17 9.94 -1.15
CA LEU A 76 -12.30 8.90 -0.62
C LEU A 76 -12.96 8.11 0.53
N GLY A 77 -14.18 8.48 0.94
CA GLY A 77 -14.99 7.71 1.88
C GLY A 77 -14.28 7.39 3.19
N ILE A 78 -13.55 8.37 3.72
CA ILE A 78 -13.06 8.41 5.10
C ILE A 78 -13.89 9.38 5.93
#